data_AF-A0A0W8F3A0-F1
#
_entry.id   AF-A0A0W8F3A0-F1
#
_cell.length_a   1.000
_cell.length_b   1.000
_cell.length_c   1.000
_cell.angle_alpha   90.00
_cell.angle_beta   90.00
_cell.angle_gamma   90.00
#
_symmetry.space_group_name_H-M   'P 1'
#
loop_
_entity.id
_entity.type
_entity.pdbx_description
1 polymer ?
#
loop_
_entity_poly.entity_id
_entity_poly.type
_entity_poly.pdbx_seq_one_letter_code
_entity_poly.pdbx_strand_id
1 'polypeptide(L)'
;MLVDGIRGDAEVDFFRAHFPRFILVGVDAPFPVRLARLNSRGRDDDMLDAGDLTARDAREVSWGLGRALALADHLVGNGGTMEEFERETRRLLEEIREDPCA
;
A
#
# COMPACT_ATOMS: atom_id res chain seq x y z
N MET A 1 2.08 8.74 -14.74
CA MET A 1 0.93 9.18 -13.92
C MET A 1 0.98 8.37 -12.64
N LEU A 2 0.70 8.97 -11.49
CA LEU A 2 0.65 8.27 -10.21
C LEU A 2 -0.75 8.42 -9.63
N VAL A 3 -1.34 7.30 -9.24
CA VAL A 3 -2.62 7.25 -8.51
C VAL A 3 -2.30 6.68 -7.13
N ASP A 4 -2.70 7.37 -6.08
CA ASP A 4 -2.55 6.92 -4.70
C ASP A 4 -3.90 6.49 -4.13
N GLY A 5 -3.88 5.45 -3.29
CA GLY A 5 -5.05 5.01 -2.52
C GLY A 5 -6.05 4.16 -3.29
N ILE A 6 -5.60 3.17 -4.08
CA ILE A 6 -6.48 2.14 -4.66
C ILE A 6 -7.11 1.33 -3.52
N ARG A 7 -8.45 1.21 -3.53
CA ARG A 7 -9.22 0.64 -2.41
C ARG A 7 -9.82 -0.73 -2.70
N GLY A 8 -9.78 -1.19 -3.93
CA GLY A 8 -10.40 -2.45 -4.32
C GLY A 8 -9.94 -2.98 -5.67
N ASP A 9 -10.19 -4.27 -5.87
CA ASP A 9 -9.93 -5.01 -7.09
C ASP A 9 -10.70 -4.46 -8.30
N ALA A 10 -11.91 -3.94 -8.10
CA ALA A 10 -12.68 -3.31 -9.18
C ALA A 10 -11.97 -2.10 -9.82
N GLU A 11 -11.25 -1.30 -9.03
CA GLU A 11 -10.44 -0.19 -9.55
C GLU A 11 -9.22 -0.71 -10.33
N VAL A 12 -8.57 -1.76 -9.81
CA VAL A 12 -7.44 -2.42 -10.47
C VAL A 12 -7.86 -2.96 -11.84
N ASP A 13 -8.99 -3.66 -11.91
CA ASP A 13 -9.54 -4.20 -13.16
C ASP A 13 -9.87 -3.07 -14.15
N PHE A 14 -10.49 -1.98 -13.66
CA PHE A 14 -10.75 -0.81 -14.49
C PHE A 14 -9.47 -0.21 -15.06
N PHE A 15 -8.44 -0.02 -14.23
CA PHE A 15 -7.18 0.56 -14.70
C PHE A 15 -6.45 -0.36 -15.67
N ARG A 16 -6.37 -1.66 -15.38
CA ARG A 16 -5.77 -2.64 -16.31
C ARG A 16 -6.50 -2.70 -17.65
N ALA A 17 -7.82 -2.53 -17.67
CA ALA A 17 -8.59 -2.51 -18.91
C ALA A 17 -8.35 -1.26 -19.78
N HIS A 18 -8.05 -0.11 -19.17
CA HIS A 18 -7.92 1.18 -19.89
C HIS A 18 -6.47 1.62 -20.10
N PHE A 19 -5.54 1.09 -19.31
CA PHE A 19 -4.13 1.45 -19.33
C PHE A 19 -3.29 0.17 -19.44
N PRO A 20 -2.83 -0.17 -20.66
CA PRO A 20 -2.05 -1.39 -20.90
C PRO A 20 -0.74 -1.46 -20.10
N ARG A 21 -0.26 -0.29 -19.66
CA ARG A 21 0.97 -0.06 -18.91
C ARG A 21 0.74 0.23 -17.43
N PHE A 22 -0.38 -0.24 -16.91
CA PHE A 22 -0.73 -0.04 -15.52
C PHE A 22 0.08 -0.99 -14.64
N ILE A 23 0.76 -0.40 -13.66
CA ILE A 23 1.53 -1.13 -12.65
C ILE A 23 0.92 -0.83 -11.30
N LEU A 24 0.54 -1.87 -10.58
CA LEU A 24 0.03 -1.81 -9.22
C LEU A 24 1.16 -2.08 -8.24
N VAL A 25 1.48 -1.07 -7.42
CA VAL A 25 2.45 -1.21 -6.32
C VAL A 25 1.70 -1.28 -5.00
N GLY A 26 1.84 -2.41 -4.32
CA GLY A 26 1.36 -2.60 -2.96
C GLY A 26 2.42 -2.17 -1.94
N VAL A 27 2.00 -1.54 -0.84
CA VAL A 27 2.86 -1.28 0.30
C VAL A 27 2.28 -1.98 1.52
N ASP A 28 3.05 -2.92 2.09
CA ASP A 28 2.63 -3.68 3.27
C ASP A 28 3.50 -3.31 4.48
N ALA A 29 2.91 -3.31 5.66
CA ALA A 29 3.63 -3.08 6.91
C ALA A 29 3.05 -3.98 8.02
N PRO A 30 3.92 -4.61 8.84
CA PRO A 30 3.47 -5.44 9.95
C PRO A 30 2.54 -4.67 10.88
N PHE A 31 1.47 -5.33 11.35
CA PHE A 31 0.48 -4.73 12.25
C PHE A 31 1.12 -4.02 13.47
N PRO A 32 2.11 -4.60 14.19
CA PRO A 32 2.73 -3.92 15.33
C PRO A 32 3.43 -2.61 14.95
N VAL A 33 4.03 -2.56 13.76
CA VAL A 33 4.71 -1.36 13.24
C VAL A 33 3.68 -0.28 12.89
N ARG A 34 2.56 -0.66 12.24
CA ARG A 34 1.47 0.26 11.94
C ARG A 34 0.85 0.83 13.21
N LEU A 35 0.60 0.00 14.22
CA LEU A 35 0.07 0.42 15.51
C LEU A 35 1.02 1.40 16.23
N ALA A 36 2.32 1.09 16.28
CA ALA A 36 3.31 1.97 16.89
C ALA A 36 3.36 3.35 16.19
N ARG A 37 3.31 3.38 14.86
CA ARG A 37 3.27 4.62 14.06
C ARG A 37 1.97 5.40 14.24
N LEU A 38 0.86 4.72 14.47
CA LEU A 38 -0.43 5.35 14.75
C LEU A 38 -0.38 6.09 16.09
N ASN A 39 0.13 5.41 17.13
CA ASN A 39 0.31 5.97 18.46
C ASN A 39 1.31 7.14 18.48
N SER A 40 2.38 7.09 17.67
CA SER A 40 3.37 8.16 17.63
C SER A 40 2.91 9.43 16.91
N ARG A 41 1.77 9.39 16.19
CA ARG A 41 1.26 10.56 15.43
C ARG A 41 0.52 11.58 16.29
N GLY A 42 0.26 11.29 17.57
CA GLY A 42 -0.11 12.29 18.58
C GLY A 42 -1.33 13.16 18.24
N ARG A 43 -2.31 12.64 17.49
CA ARG A 43 -3.61 13.30 17.37
C ARG A 43 -4.43 12.95 18.61
N ASP A 44 -4.64 13.94 19.48
CA ASP A 44 -5.40 13.78 20.74
C ASP A 44 -6.83 13.25 20.53
N ASP A 45 -7.42 13.40 19.32
CA ASP A 45 -8.75 12.87 18.97
C ASP A 45 -8.73 11.44 18.39
N ASP A 46 -7.57 10.90 18.02
CA ASP A 46 -7.41 9.60 17.33
C ASP A 46 -6.46 8.66 18.13
N MET A 47 -6.62 8.54 19.45
CA MET A 47 -6.00 7.43 20.21
C MET A 47 -6.68 6.11 19.83
N LEU A 48 -6.45 5.67 18.59
CA LEU A 48 -6.94 4.42 18.04
C LEU A 48 -6.18 3.29 18.72
N ASP A 49 -6.88 2.52 19.54
CA ASP A 49 -6.29 1.35 20.17
C ASP A 49 -6.06 0.22 19.13
N ALA A 50 -5.45 -0.89 19.56
CA ALA A 50 -5.24 -2.03 18.67
C ALA A 50 -6.57 -2.57 18.08
N GLY A 51 -7.68 -2.43 18.80
CA GLY A 51 -9.02 -2.80 18.36
C GLY A 51 -9.52 -1.89 17.25
N ASP A 52 -9.29 -0.58 17.34
CA ASP A 52 -9.67 0.38 16.32
C ASP A 52 -8.90 0.16 15.00
N LEU A 53 -7.60 -0.12 15.08
CA LEU A 53 -6.80 -0.48 13.91
C LEU A 53 -7.31 -1.80 13.30
N THR A 54 -7.65 -2.78 14.12
CA THR A 54 -8.21 -4.06 13.67
C THR A 54 -9.57 -3.88 12.98
N ALA A 55 -10.47 -3.08 13.57
CA ALA A 55 -11.77 -2.77 13.00
C ALA A 55 -11.63 -2.02 11.67
N ARG A 56 -10.67 -1.11 11.58
CA ARG A 56 -10.34 -0.40 10.34
C ARG A 56 -9.82 -1.37 9.27
N ASP A 57 -8.85 -2.21 9.59
CA ASP A 57 -8.30 -3.20 8.67
C ASP A 57 -9.39 -4.14 8.15
N ALA A 58 -10.28 -4.60 9.03
CA ALA A 58 -11.41 -5.44 8.64
C ALA A 58 -12.35 -4.73 7.65
N ARG A 59 -12.66 -3.44 7.87
CA ARG A 59 -13.44 -2.63 6.92
C ARG A 59 -12.72 -2.48 5.58
N GLU A 60 -11.44 -2.17 5.59
CA GLU A 60 -10.67 -1.99 4.35
C GLU A 60 -10.57 -3.31 3.54
N VAL A 61 -10.37 -4.45 4.21
CA VAL A 61 -10.43 -5.78 3.58
C VAL A 61 -11.81 -6.05 3.00
N SER A 62 -12.89 -5.69 3.70
CA SER A 62 -14.26 -5.85 3.19
C SER A 62 -14.51 -5.04 1.91
N TRP A 63 -13.85 -3.89 1.75
CA TRP A 63 -13.91 -3.07 0.55
C TRP A 63 -13.08 -3.59 -0.62
N GLY A 64 -12.25 -4.62 -0.38
CA GLY A 64 -11.47 -5.27 -1.43
C GLY A 64 -10.00 -4.89 -1.43
N LEU A 65 -9.50 -4.13 -0.44
CA LEU A 65 -8.09 -3.76 -0.36
C LEU A 65 -7.18 -4.99 -0.33
N GLY A 66 -7.57 -6.04 0.40
CA GLY A 66 -6.82 -7.29 0.44
C GLY A 66 -6.76 -8.00 -0.91
N ARG A 67 -7.83 -7.91 -1.72
CA ARG A 67 -7.85 -8.45 -3.09
C ARG A 67 -6.99 -7.60 -4.02
N ALA A 68 -7.07 -6.27 -3.91
CA ALA A 68 -6.20 -5.37 -4.66
C ALA A 68 -4.72 -5.62 -4.34
N LEU A 69 -4.36 -5.76 -3.07
CA LEU A 69 -2.98 -6.03 -2.65
C LEU A 69 -2.46 -7.37 -3.21
N ALA A 70 -3.32 -8.40 -3.27
CA ALA A 70 -2.98 -9.69 -3.88
C ALA A 70 -2.77 -9.63 -5.40
N LEU A 71 -3.29 -8.59 -6.07
CA LEU A 71 -3.12 -8.34 -7.51
C LEU A 71 -1.89 -7.46 -7.81
N ALA A 72 -1.16 -7.00 -6.79
CA ALA A 72 -0.03 -6.09 -6.97
C ALA A 72 1.09 -6.73 -7.77
N ASP A 73 1.61 -5.98 -8.74
CA ASP A 73 2.75 -6.39 -9.57
C ASP A 73 4.04 -6.33 -8.75
N HIS A 74 4.11 -5.38 -7.80
CA HIS A 74 5.21 -5.25 -6.85
C HIS A 74 4.70 -5.00 -5.45
N LEU A 75 5.38 -5.56 -4.44
CA LEU A 75 5.09 -5.35 -3.03
C LEU A 75 6.32 -4.74 -2.34
N VAL A 76 6.14 -3.59 -1.70
CA VAL A 76 7.18 -2.93 -0.90
C VAL A 76 6.89 -3.12 0.57
N GLY A 77 7.82 -3.76 1.29
CA GLY A 77 7.73 -3.93 2.74
C GLY A 77 8.15 -2.66 3.49
N ASN A 78 7.25 -2.11 4.29
CA ASN A 78 7.46 -0.95 5.13
C ASN A 78 7.47 -1.33 6.63
N GLY A 79 8.23 -2.37 6.95
CA GLY A 79 8.50 -2.82 8.32
C GLY A 79 9.84 -2.35 8.89
N GLY A 80 10.75 -1.88 8.03
CA GLY A 80 12.11 -1.45 8.38
C GLY A 80 12.23 0.05 8.67
N THR A 81 13.44 0.57 8.50
CA THR A 81 13.72 2.02 8.66
C THR A 81 13.22 2.83 7.46
N MET A 82 13.19 4.16 7.61
CA MET A 82 12.84 5.04 6.49
C MET A 82 13.86 4.91 5.35
N GLU A 83 15.16 4.82 5.67
CA GLU A 83 16.22 4.69 4.68
C GLU A 83 16.11 3.38 3.88
N GLU A 84 15.76 2.28 4.55
CA GLU A 84 15.50 1.00 3.89
C GLU A 84 14.32 1.12 2.93
N PHE A 85 13.21 1.69 3.40
CA PHE A 85 12.02 1.90 2.58
C PHE A 85 12.28 2.82 1.38
N GLU A 86 13.00 3.92 1.57
CA GLU A 86 13.39 4.85 0.51
C GLU A 86 14.29 4.17 -0.53
N ARG A 87 15.25 3.35 -0.10
CA ARG A 87 16.14 2.62 -1.00
C ARG A 87 15.38 1.60 -1.83
N GLU A 88 14.54 0.77 -1.22
CA GLU A 88 13.74 -0.23 -1.94
C GLU A 88 12.76 0.44 -2.91
N THR A 89 12.11 1.53 -2.49
CA THR A 89 11.18 2.27 -3.35
C THR A 89 11.91 2.90 -4.54
N ARG A 90 13.08 3.52 -4.31
CA ARG A 90 13.88 4.11 -5.39
C ARG A 90 14.29 3.06 -6.41
N ARG A 91 14.80 1.92 -5.94
CA ARG A 91 15.18 0.80 -6.80
C ARG A 91 14.01 0.32 -7.64
N LEU A 92 12.84 0.12 -7.03
CA LEU A 92 11.64 -0.29 -7.74
C LEU A 92 11.23 0.72 -8.83
N LEU A 93 11.28 2.01 -8.52
CA LEU A 93 10.94 3.07 -9.49
C LEU A 93 11.96 3.14 -10.65
N GLU A 94 13.22 2.82 -10.40
CA GLU A 94 14.24 2.70 -11.45
C GLU A 94 13.97 1.49 -12.34
N GLU A 95 13.66 0.32 -11.76
CA GLU A 95 13.29 -0.89 -12.49
C GLU A 95 12.05 -0.65 -13.39
N ILE A 96 11.00 -0.01 -12.85
CA ILE A 96 9.79 0.35 -13.62
C ILE A 96 10.10 1.33 -14.76
N ARG A 97 11.07 2.23 -14.59
CA ARG A 97 11.44 3.20 -15.64
C ARG A 97 12.23 2.59 -16.78
N GLU A 98 13.03 1.56 -16.49
CA GLU A 98 13.89 0.92 -17.48
C GLU A 98 13.20 -0.20 -18.25
N ASP A 99 12.06 -0.72 -17.78
CA ASP A 99 11.30 -1.75 -18.48
C ASP A 99 10.54 -1.16 -19.71
N PRO A 100 10.97 -1.45 -20.96
CA PRO A 100 10.32 -0.94 -22.15
C PRO A 100 8.98 -1.64 -22.45
N CYS A 101 8.65 -2.71 -21.71
CA CYS A 101 7.44 -3.51 -21.87
C CYS A 101 6.39 -3.28 -20.78
N ALA A 102 6.72 -2.54 -19.72
CA ALA A 102 5.76 -2.09 -18.72
C ALA A 102 4.96 -0.90 -19.23
#